data_AF-A0A662VMI6-F1
#
_entry.id   AF-A0A662VMI6-F1
#
_cell.length_a   1.000
_cell.length_b   1.000
_cell.length_c   1.000
_cell.angle_alpha   90.00
_cell.angle_beta   90.00
_cell.angle_gamma   90.00
#
_symmetry.space_group_name_H-M   'P 1'
#
loop_
_entity.id
_entity.type
_entity.pdbx_description
1 polymer ?
#
loop_
_entity_poly.entity_id
_entity_poly.type
_entity_poly.pdbx_seq_one_letter_code
_entity_poly.pdbx_strand_id
1 'polypeptide(L)'
;MKDLEEDWRAKELRLVVLHWRNDVYVGYVKEIAPEYSKEIVLVYKSFNPVEERLIDAVRKKDNEEVYADDSMNLVGRYHLARKLEDRLTFLTPEQESYMSKRMLRVYEMIMEDKILGDF
;
A
#
# COMPACT_ATOMS: atom_id res chain seq x y z
N MET A 1 27.36 4.00 -18.44
CA MET A 1 26.53 4.62 -17.39
C MET A 1 25.50 3.58 -17.01
N LYS A 2 25.68 2.92 -15.85
CA LYS A 2 24.56 2.22 -15.20
C LYS A 2 23.78 3.35 -14.56
N ASP A 3 22.64 3.70 -15.14
CA ASP A 3 21.70 4.56 -14.44
C ASP A 3 21.42 3.87 -13.11
N LEU A 4 21.71 4.59 -12.03
CA LEU A 4 21.25 4.26 -10.70
C LEU A 4 19.72 4.20 -10.83
N GLU A 5 19.16 3.00 -11.04
CA GLU A 5 17.79 2.71 -10.64
C GLU A 5 17.73 3.18 -9.19
N GLU A 6 17.22 4.40 -8.96
CA GLU A 6 16.94 4.89 -7.62
C GLU A 6 16.23 3.74 -6.92
N ASP A 7 16.83 3.22 -5.86
CA ASP A 7 16.33 2.07 -5.16
C ASP A 7 15.01 2.50 -4.52
N TRP A 8 13.93 2.40 -5.28
CA TRP A 8 12.59 2.77 -4.87
C TRP A 8 12.17 1.95 -3.64
N ARG A 9 12.88 0.85 -3.33
CA ARG A 9 12.77 0.15 -2.04
C ARG A 9 13.08 1.04 -0.85
N ALA A 10 13.95 2.04 -1.00
CA ALA A 10 14.29 3.03 0.03
C ALA A 10 13.19 4.08 0.25
N LYS A 11 12.14 4.12 -0.59
CA LYS A 11 11.01 5.03 -0.35
C LYS A 11 10.24 4.61 0.89
N GLU A 12 9.92 5.62 1.70
CA GLU A 12 9.41 5.50 3.05
C GLU A 12 8.04 4.79 3.09
N LEU A 13 7.96 3.76 3.94
CA LEU A 13 6.70 3.13 4.33
C LEU A 13 5.90 4.13 5.15
N ARG A 14 4.74 4.56 4.65
CA ARG A 14 3.88 5.52 5.34
C ARG A 14 2.78 4.79 6.09
N LEU A 15 2.69 5.00 7.41
CA LEU A 15 1.61 4.47 8.24
C LEU A 15 0.29 5.15 7.85
N VAL A 16 -0.75 4.34 7.64
CA VAL A 16 -2.08 4.81 7.26
C VAL A 16 -3.18 4.20 8.12
N VAL A 17 -4.26 4.97 8.26
CA VAL A 17 -5.58 4.47 8.65
C VAL A 17 -6.36 4.24 7.36
N LEU A 18 -6.87 3.03 7.17
CA LEU A 18 -7.55 2.61 5.95
C LEU A 18 -9.02 2.33 6.22
N HIS A 19 -9.90 3.01 5.50
CA HIS A 19 -11.35 2.78 5.52
C HIS A 19 -11.76 1.89 4.34
N TRP A 20 -12.49 0.82 4.62
CA TRP A 20 -13.04 -0.06 3.58
C TRP A 20 -14.30 -0.77 4.09
N ARG A 21 -15.41 -0.70 3.36
CA ARG A 21 -16.69 -1.37 3.69
C ARG A 21 -17.23 -1.06 5.09
N ASN A 22 -17.11 0.20 5.52
CA ASN A 22 -17.46 0.69 6.86
C ASN A 22 -16.61 0.15 8.01
N ASP A 23 -15.55 -0.60 7.71
CA ASP A 23 -14.55 -1.03 8.67
C ASP A 23 -13.30 -0.17 8.55
N VAL A 24 -12.54 -0.07 9.65
CA VAL A 24 -11.28 0.65 9.69
C VAL A 24 -10.14 -0.33 9.96
N TYR A 25 -9.05 -0.18 9.23
CA TYR A 25 -7.84 -0.98 9.33
C TYR A 25 -6.66 -0.05 9.59
N VAL A 26 -5.60 -0.59 10.18
CA VAL A 26 -4.31 0.11 10.28
C VAL A 26 -3.32 -0.62 9.40
N GLY A 27 -2.56 0.14 8.65
CA GLY A 27 -1.65 -0.41 7.68
C GLY A 27 -0.64 0.62 7.23
N TYR A 28 -0.11 0.40 6.05
CA TYR A 28 0.86 1.29 5.46
C TYR A 28 0.75 1.26 3.94
N VAL A 29 1.28 2.30 3.32
CA VAL A 29 1.33 2.47 1.87
C VAL A 29 2.77 2.74 1.45
N LYS A 30 3.19 2.11 0.35
CA LYS A 30 4.49 2.33 -0.31
C LYS A 30 4.29 2.53 -1.79
N GLU A 31 4.92 3.56 -2.36
CA GLU A 31 5.03 3.71 -3.82
C GLU A 31 6.01 2.66 -4.36
N ILE A 32 5.61 1.91 -5.39
CA ILE A 32 6.42 0.77 -5.87
C ILE A 32 6.85 0.85 -7.32
N ALA A 33 6.34 1.82 -8.07
CA ALA A 33 6.74 2.07 -9.45
C ALA A 33 6.78 3.58 -9.76
N PRO A 34 7.41 4.40 -8.91
CA PRO A 34 7.38 5.85 -9.07
C PRO A 34 8.01 6.37 -10.37
N GLU A 35 8.89 5.58 -10.99
CA GLU A 35 9.47 5.83 -12.31
C GLU A 35 8.43 5.77 -13.44
N TYR A 36 7.35 5.03 -13.24
CA TYR A 36 6.24 4.90 -14.17
C TYR A 36 5.04 5.75 -13.73
N SER A 37 4.60 5.57 -12.48
CA SER A 37 3.54 6.36 -11.86
C SER A 37 3.65 6.30 -10.34
N LYS A 38 3.65 7.48 -9.70
CA LYS A 38 3.60 7.62 -8.23
C LYS A 38 2.26 7.14 -7.63
N GLU A 39 1.24 6.94 -8.46
CA GLU A 39 -0.06 6.44 -8.01
C GLU A 39 -0.04 4.93 -7.74
N ILE A 40 0.93 4.18 -8.26
CA ILE A 40 1.01 2.74 -8.06
C ILE A 40 1.61 2.47 -6.68
N VAL A 41 0.78 1.93 -5.79
CA VAL A 41 1.16 1.66 -4.41
C VAL A 41 0.94 0.20 -4.02
N LEU A 42 1.82 -0.30 -3.16
CA LEU A 42 1.56 -1.47 -2.34
C LEU A 42 0.94 -0.99 -1.02
N VAL A 43 -0.23 -1.54 -0.71
CA VAL A 43 -0.93 -1.36 0.56
C VAL A 43 -0.76 -2.63 1.36
N TYR A 44 -0.35 -2.49 2.62
CA TYR A 44 -0.35 -3.61 3.56
C TYR A 44 -1.09 -3.23 4.83
N LYS A 45 -2.07 -4.04 5.23
CA LYS A 45 -3.00 -3.72 6.32
C LYS A 45 -3.16 -4.85 7.31
N SER A 46 -3.71 -4.51 8.48
CA SER A 46 -4.15 -5.48 9.48
C SER A 46 -5.11 -6.52 8.88
N PHE A 47 -5.04 -7.74 9.40
CA PHE A 47 -5.90 -8.83 8.94
C PHE A 47 -7.38 -8.57 9.27
N ASN A 48 -7.60 -8.05 10.48
CA ASN A 48 -8.92 -7.71 11.01
C ASN A 48 -9.07 -6.18 11.09
N PRO A 49 -10.32 -5.67 11.04
CA PRO A 49 -10.61 -4.30 11.43
C PRO A 49 -10.07 -3.99 12.82
N VAL A 50 -9.69 -2.74 13.04
CA VAL A 50 -9.26 -2.21 14.32
C VAL A 50 -10.42 -1.41 14.90
N GLU A 51 -10.70 -1.60 16.19
CA GLU A 51 -11.73 -0.82 16.87
C GLU A 51 -11.39 0.67 16.85
N GLU A 52 -12.39 1.53 16.61
CA GLU A 52 -12.22 2.98 16.43
C GLU A 52 -11.46 3.64 17.60
N ARG A 53 -11.74 3.21 18.84
CA ARG A 53 -11.04 3.70 20.05
C ARG A 53 -9.53 3.44 20.07
N LEU A 54 -9.04 2.43 19.32
CA LEU A 54 -7.61 2.12 19.22
C LEU A 54 -6.94 2.94 18.11
N ILE A 55 -7.71 3.41 17.13
CA ILE A 55 -7.23 4.22 16.00
C ILE A 55 -6.87 5.65 16.45
N ASP A 56 -7.43 6.13 17.56
CA ASP A 56 -7.08 7.44 18.14
C ASP A 56 -5.57 7.58 18.41
N ALA A 57 -4.89 6.49 18.80
CA ALA A 57 -3.44 6.51 19.01
C ALA A 57 -2.65 6.68 17.71
N VAL A 58 -3.18 6.15 16.60
CA VAL A 58 -2.61 6.27 15.25
C VAL A 58 -2.87 7.67 14.69
N ARG A 59 -4.10 8.19 14.82
CA ARG A 59 -4.46 9.55 14.37
C ARG A 59 -3.67 10.65 15.05
N LYS A 60 -3.30 10.48 16.31
CA LYS A 60 -2.50 11.47 17.09
C LYS A 60 -1.11 11.78 16.51
N LYS A 61 -0.63 10.99 15.55
CA LYS A 61 0.67 11.20 14.88
C LYS A 61 0.56 11.83 13.49
N ASP A 62 -0.61 12.39 13.15
CA ASP A 62 -0.86 12.99 11.82
C ASP A 62 -0.62 11.99 10.67
N ASN A 63 -1.01 10.73 10.92
CA ASN A 63 -0.91 9.68 9.91
C ASN A 63 -1.99 9.87 8.84
N GLU A 64 -1.66 9.47 7.64
CA GLU A 64 -2.52 9.59 6.47
C GLU A 64 -3.77 8.70 6.60
N GLU A 65 -4.93 9.27 6.27
CA GLU A 65 -6.22 8.58 6.16
C GLU A 65 -6.45 8.22 4.68
N VAL A 66 -6.84 6.97 4.43
CA VAL A 66 -7.01 6.44 3.08
C VAL A 66 -8.35 5.73 2.97
N TYR A 67 -9.09 5.96 1.89
CA TYR A 67 -10.43 5.45 1.65
C TYR A 67 -10.41 4.53 0.43
N ALA A 68 -10.65 3.24 0.63
CA ALA A 68 -10.77 2.29 -0.46
C ALA A 68 -12.17 2.30 -1.05
N ASP A 69 -12.25 2.22 -2.38
CA ASP A 69 -13.49 1.92 -3.07
C ASP A 69 -14.07 0.56 -2.59
N ASP A 70 -15.34 0.53 -2.21
CA ASP A 70 -16.01 -0.66 -1.65
C ASP A 70 -16.05 -1.84 -2.64
N SER A 71 -15.92 -1.56 -3.94
CA SER A 71 -15.81 -2.56 -5.00
C SER A 71 -14.46 -3.29 -4.99
N MET A 72 -13.42 -2.72 -4.38
CA MET A 72 -12.13 -3.39 -4.22
C MET A 72 -12.27 -4.59 -3.29
N ASN A 73 -11.57 -5.69 -3.62
CA ASN A 73 -11.41 -6.82 -2.73
C ASN A 73 -10.10 -6.69 -1.95
N LEU A 74 -10.19 -6.15 -0.73
CA LEU A 74 -9.05 -6.03 0.18
C LEU A 74 -8.99 -7.17 1.21
N VAL A 75 -9.52 -8.36 0.89
CA VAL A 75 -9.37 -9.54 1.75
C VAL A 75 -7.91 -9.99 1.77
N GLY A 76 -7.32 -10.05 2.96
CA GLY A 76 -5.90 -10.35 3.16
C GLY A 76 -5.08 -9.11 3.54
N ARG A 77 -3.75 -9.28 3.56
CA ARG A 77 -2.84 -8.25 4.08
C ARG A 77 -2.29 -7.34 3.00
N TYR A 78 -1.93 -7.86 1.83
CA TYR A 78 -1.17 -7.14 0.81
C TYR A 78 -2.03 -6.90 -0.43
N HIS A 79 -2.05 -5.66 -0.91
CA HIS A 79 -2.89 -5.23 -2.02
C HIS A 79 -2.13 -4.28 -2.92
N LEU A 80 -2.14 -4.58 -4.21
CA LEU A 80 -1.66 -3.65 -5.22
C LEU A 80 -2.83 -2.73 -5.60
N ALA A 81 -2.62 -1.42 -5.51
CA ALA A 81 -3.68 -0.45 -5.72
C ALA A 81 -3.16 0.80 -6.44
N ARG A 82 -4.10 1.56 -7.00
CA ARG A 82 -3.87 2.92 -7.44
C ARG A 82 -4.31 3.86 -6.33
N LYS A 83 -3.49 4.85 -5.99
CA LYS A 83 -3.81 5.88 -5.00
C LYS A 83 -3.95 7.26 -5.66
N LEU A 84 -5.16 7.83 -5.57
CA LEU A 84 -5.49 9.17 -6.03
C LEU A 84 -5.81 10.02 -4.81
N GLU A 85 -4.88 10.87 -4.42
CA GLU A 85 -4.97 11.62 -3.15
C GLU A 85 -5.24 10.64 -1.99
N ASP A 86 -6.34 10.78 -1.26
CA ASP A 86 -6.72 9.91 -0.15
C ASP A 86 -7.49 8.64 -0.59
N ARG A 87 -7.71 8.40 -1.88
CA ARG A 87 -8.51 7.27 -2.36
C ARG A 87 -7.69 6.13 -2.94
N LEU A 88 -8.06 4.90 -2.58
CA LEU A 88 -7.59 3.70 -3.27
C LEU A 88 -8.62 3.21 -4.27
N THR A 89 -8.15 2.95 -5.48
CA THR A 89 -8.92 2.37 -6.58
C THR A 89 -8.14 1.24 -7.23
N PHE A 90 -8.77 0.57 -8.20
CA PHE A 90 -8.06 -0.33 -9.10
C PHE A 90 -7.00 0.41 -9.91
N LEU A 91 -5.95 -0.34 -10.28
CA LEU A 91 -5.00 0.09 -11.30
C LEU A 91 -5.73 0.33 -12.63
N THR A 92 -5.22 1.26 -13.45
CA THR A 92 -5.67 1.35 -14.84
C THR A 92 -5.16 0.14 -15.65
N PRO A 93 -5.77 -0.21 -16.79
CA PRO A 93 -5.27 -1.31 -17.63
C PRO A 93 -3.79 -1.18 -18.00
N GLU A 94 -3.30 0.04 -18.20
CA GLU A 94 -1.89 0.33 -18.50
C GLU A 94 -1.00 0.06 -17.29
N GLN A 95 -1.43 0.47 -16.10
CA GLN A 95 -0.73 0.21 -14.84
C GLN A 95 -0.71 -1.29 -14.53
N GLU A 96 -1.82 -2.01 -14.73
CA GLU A 96 -1.87 -3.48 -14.59
C GLU A 96 -0.92 -4.16 -15.58
N SER A 97 -0.90 -3.73 -16.84
CA SER A 97 0.03 -4.26 -17.85
C SER A 97 1.48 -4.03 -17.45
N TYR A 98 1.81 -2.84 -16.95
CA TYR A 98 3.14 -2.53 -16.43
C TYR A 98 3.52 -3.46 -15.27
N MET A 99 2.62 -3.60 -14.28
CA MET A 99 2.87 -4.38 -13.07
C MET A 99 2.92 -5.88 -13.31
N SER A 100 2.12 -6.41 -14.25
CA SER A 100 2.11 -7.83 -14.61
C SER A 100 3.50 -8.37 -14.99
N LYS A 101 4.29 -7.55 -15.69
CA LYS A 101 5.67 -7.86 -16.11
C LYS A 101 6.69 -7.78 -14.96
N ARG A 102 6.27 -7.24 -13.81
CA ARG A 102 7.10 -6.97 -12.64
C ARG A 102 6.58 -7.62 -11.36
N MET A 103 5.55 -8.45 -11.43
CA MET A 103 4.93 -9.08 -10.25
C MET A 103 5.93 -9.85 -9.37
N LEU A 104 6.90 -10.54 -9.97
CA LEU A 104 7.96 -11.22 -9.21
C LEU A 104 8.74 -10.26 -8.32
N ARG A 105 9.06 -9.05 -8.81
CA ARG A 105 9.75 -8.02 -8.02
C ARG A 105 8.89 -7.51 -6.86
N VAL A 106 7.58 -7.41 -7.07
CA VAL A 106 6.64 -7.03 -5.99
C VAL A 106 6.61 -8.12 -4.91
N TYR A 107 6.57 -9.39 -5.31
CA TYR A 107 6.63 -10.51 -4.35
C TYR A 107 7.96 -10.54 -3.60
N GLU A 108 9.09 -10.37 -4.30
CA GLU A 108 10.41 -10.27 -3.69
C GLU A 108 10.45 -9.13 -2.65
N MET A 109 9.91 -7.95 -2.97
CA MET A 109 9.81 -6.85 -2.01
C MET A 109 8.99 -7.23 -0.77
N ILE A 110 7.82 -7.87 -0.93
CA ILE A 110 7.00 -8.31 0.21
C ILE A 110 7.78 -9.26 1.12
N MET A 111 8.67 -10.08 0.54
CA MET A 111 9.52 -11.02 1.27
C MET A 111 10.77 -10.37 1.87
N GLU A 112 11.36 -9.39 1.19
CA GLU A 112 12.59 -8.68 1.57
C GLU A 112 12.37 -7.64 2.68
N ASP A 113 11.25 -6.91 2.65
CA ASP A 113 11.04 -5.72 3.49
C ASP A 113 10.95 -6.00 5.01
N LYS A 114 11.17 -7.23 5.50
CA LYS A 114 11.01 -7.60 6.93
C LYS A 114 9.72 -7.05 7.58
N ILE A 115 8.68 -6.77 6.78
CA ILE A 115 7.33 -6.44 7.26
C ILE A 115 6.73 -7.66 7.98
N LEU A 116 7.22 -8.85 7.60
CA LEU A 116 7.29 -10.02 8.44
C LEU A 116 8.28 -9.72 9.57
N GLY A 117 7.82 -9.14 10.69
CA GLY A 117 8.64 -9.06 11.89
C GLY A 117 9.33 -10.41 12.12
N ASP A 118 10.64 -10.39 12.39
CA ASP A 118 11.40 -11.60 12.70
C ASP A 118 10.57 -12.40 13.73
N PHE A 119 10.11 -13.60 13.35
CA PHE A 119 9.31 -14.48 14.21
C PHE A 119 10.14 -14.99 15.39
#